data_AF-A0A2H0RW76-F1
#
_entry.id   AF-A0A2H0RW76-F1
#
_cell.length_a   1.000
_cell.length_b   1.000
_cell.length_c   1.000
_cell.angle_alpha   90.00
_cell.angle_beta   90.00
_cell.angle_gamma   90.00
#
_symmetry.space_group_name_H-M   'P 1'
#
loop_
_entity.id
_entity.type
_entity.pdbx_description
1 polymer ?
#
loop_
_entity_poly.entity_id
_entity_poly.type
_entity_poly.pdbx_seq_one_letter_code
_entity_poly.pdbx_strand_id
1 'polypeptide(L)'
;MLGLLEIIWLLPGLFLGSFLPWYFFEEPKHIVKNYIAYAAAFLEIISIPFLLRTLVSPWKSITDEYEVKGFNFSELAQSLTLNVTSRVIGFLFRSITLVIGIAAQILLFLFYLAYFIAWILYPGVLVAAIAYFTSTSL
;
A
#
# COMPACT_ATOMS: atom_id res chain seq x y z
N MET A 1 23.14 15.21 -40.90
CA MET A 1 23.98 15.55 -39.72
C MET A 1 23.49 16.89 -39.21
N LEU A 2 22.61 16.91 -38.20
CA LEU A 2 22.18 18.16 -37.58
C LEU A 2 23.43 18.83 -36.99
N GLY A 3 23.68 20.08 -37.36
CA GLY A 3 24.83 20.83 -36.87
C GLY A 3 24.72 21.06 -35.36
N LEU A 4 25.85 21.04 -34.65
CA LEU A 4 25.94 21.29 -33.20
C LEU A 4 25.22 22.59 -32.79
N LEU A 5 25.19 23.59 -33.68
CA LEU A 5 24.48 24.85 -33.52
C LEU A 5 22.95 24.72 -33.54
N GLU A 6 22.39 23.85 -34.37
CA GLU A 6 20.93 23.66 -34.44
C GLU A 6 20.39 22.97 -33.18
N ILE A 7 21.18 22.07 -32.58
CA ILE A 7 20.86 21.43 -31.31
C ILE A 7 20.74 22.48 -30.21
N ILE A 8 21.69 23.42 -30.13
CA ILE A 8 21.72 24.49 -29.11
C ILE A 8 20.46 25.37 -29.19
N TRP A 9 19.96 25.66 -30.39
CA TRP A 9 18.74 26.45 -30.59
C TRP A 9 17.45 25.70 -30.21
N LEU A 10 17.45 24.38 -30.24
CA LEU A 10 16.29 23.55 -29.88
C LEU A 10 16.20 23.26 -28.37
N LEU A 11 17.32 23.31 -27.65
CA LEU A 11 17.37 23.02 -26.21
C LEU A 11 16.40 23.85 -25.35
N PRO A 12 16.24 25.18 -25.52
CA PRO A 12 15.31 25.97 -24.71
C PRO A 12 13.85 25.54 -24.92
N GLY A 13 13.48 25.26 -26.17
CA GLY A 13 12.14 24.80 -26.54
C GLY A 13 11.82 23.41 -25.98
N LEU A 14 12.78 22.48 -26.04
CA LEU A 14 12.67 21.15 -25.42
C LEU A 14 12.58 21.24 -23.89
N PHE A 15 13.37 22.11 -23.28
CA PHE A 15 13.38 22.26 -21.83
C PHE A 15 12.05 22.83 -21.32
N LEU A 16 11.57 23.91 -21.93
CA LEU A 16 10.33 24.58 -21.51
C LEU A 16 9.08 23.82 -21.95
N GLY A 17 9.08 23.24 -23.15
CA GLY A 17 7.92 22.61 -23.76
C GLY A 17 7.76 21.12 -23.45
N SER A 18 8.84 20.42 -23.06
CA SER A 18 8.80 18.98 -22.82
C SER A 18 9.25 18.62 -21.41
N PHE A 19 10.41 19.11 -20.96
CA PHE A 19 10.95 18.73 -19.65
C PHE A 19 10.14 19.28 -18.48
N LEU A 20 9.81 20.58 -18.46
CA LEU A 20 9.06 21.18 -17.35
C LEU A 20 7.65 20.57 -17.16
N PRO A 21 6.81 20.41 -18.20
CA PRO A 21 5.52 19.75 -18.06
C PRO A 21 5.65 18.31 -17.56
N TRP A 22 6.62 17.57 -18.11
CA TRP A 22 6.87 16.20 -17.72
C TRP A 22 7.27 16.10 -16.23
N TYR A 23 8.21 16.94 -15.80
CA TYR A 23 8.76 16.89 -14.45
C TYR A 23 7.75 17.33 -13.36
N PHE A 24 6.99 18.39 -13.63
CA PHE A 24 6.07 18.97 -12.64
C PHE A 24 4.65 18.38 -12.67
N PHE A 25 4.20 17.84 -13.80
CA PHE A 25 2.80 17.43 -13.95
C PHE A 25 2.63 15.98 -14.39
N GLU A 26 3.34 15.53 -15.43
CA GLU A 26 3.12 14.20 -15.97
C GLU A 26 3.62 13.13 -15.01
N GLU A 27 4.91 13.16 -14.66
CA GLU A 27 5.50 12.13 -13.82
C GLU A 27 4.90 12.12 -12.40
N PRO A 28 4.74 13.25 -11.69
CA PRO A 28 4.08 13.27 -10.38
C PRO A 28 2.67 12.65 -10.40
N LYS A 29 1.91 12.89 -11.47
CA LYS A 29 0.59 12.28 -11.68
C LYS A 29 0.70 10.77 -11.92
N HIS A 30 1.70 10.32 -12.67
CA HIS A 30 1.98 8.89 -12.85
C HIS A 30 2.33 8.20 -11.54
N ILE A 31 3.16 8.81 -10.69
CA ILE A 31 3.53 8.29 -9.37
C ILE A 31 2.28 8.08 -8.50
N VAL A 32 1.42 9.11 -8.40
CA VAL A 32 0.18 9.03 -7.60
C VAL A 32 -0.78 8.00 -8.19
N LYS A 33 -0.94 7.95 -9.50
CA LYS A 33 -1.81 6.96 -10.16
C LYS A 33 -1.33 5.54 -9.89
N ASN A 34 -0.03 5.29 -9.95
CA ASN A 34 0.55 3.99 -9.65
C ASN A 34 0.32 3.62 -8.19
N TYR A 35 0.57 4.54 -7.25
CA TYR A 35 0.24 4.34 -5.83
C TYR A 35 -1.21 3.88 -5.63
N ILE A 36 -2.18 4.59 -6.23
CA ILE A 36 -3.61 4.25 -6.10
C ILE A 36 -3.89 2.84 -6.64
N ALA A 37 -3.30 2.47 -7.78
CA ALA A 37 -3.47 1.14 -8.36
C ALA A 37 -2.93 0.04 -7.43
N TYR A 38 -1.72 0.22 -6.88
CA TYR A 38 -1.15 -0.75 -5.92
C TYR A 38 -1.94 -0.79 -4.62
N ALA A 39 -2.35 0.36 -4.08
CA ALA A 39 -3.18 0.44 -2.88
C ALA A 39 -4.52 -0.29 -3.07
N ALA A 40 -5.18 -0.09 -4.21
CA ALA A 40 -6.41 -0.80 -4.54
C ALA A 40 -6.19 -2.32 -4.64
N ALA A 41 -5.12 -2.75 -5.29
CA ALA A 41 -4.76 -4.17 -5.39
C ALA A 41 -4.48 -4.79 -4.00
N PHE A 42 -3.79 -4.08 -3.11
CA PHE A 42 -3.56 -4.53 -1.73
C PHE A 42 -4.86 -4.70 -0.95
N LEU A 43 -5.79 -3.75 -1.08
CA LEU A 43 -7.11 -3.82 -0.45
C LEU A 43 -7.93 -5.02 -0.95
N GLU A 44 -7.79 -5.39 -2.23
CA GLU A 44 -8.44 -6.56 -2.82
C GLU A 44 -7.80 -7.87 -2.34
N ILE A 45 -6.46 -7.99 -2.42
CA ILE A 45 -5.72 -9.20 -2.01
C ILE A 45 -5.97 -9.55 -0.54
N ILE A 46 -5.92 -8.56 0.34
CA ILE A 46 -6.16 -8.77 1.77
C ILE A 46 -7.67 -8.82 2.07
N SER A 47 -8.52 -8.32 1.17
CA SER A 47 -9.97 -8.26 1.34
C SER A 47 -10.36 -7.65 2.69
N ILE A 48 -9.72 -6.55 3.09
CA ILE A 48 -9.95 -5.85 4.38
C ILE A 48 -11.45 -5.65 4.70
N PRO A 49 -12.31 -5.17 3.78
CA PRO A 49 -13.73 -5.01 4.08
C PRO A 49 -14.45 -6.34 4.34
N PHE A 50 -14.01 -7.44 3.74
CA PHE A 50 -14.54 -8.78 4.01
C PHE A 50 -14.05 -9.31 5.36
N LEU A 51 -12.78 -9.11 5.70
CA LEU A 51 -12.24 -9.45 7.02
C LEU A 51 -13.00 -8.76 8.14
N LEU A 52 -13.25 -7.45 8.00
CA LEU A 52 -14.04 -6.66 8.96
C LEU A 52 -15.46 -7.22 9.14
N ARG A 53 -16.14 -7.58 8.05
CA ARG A 53 -17.50 -8.16 8.10
C ARG A 53 -17.53 -9.56 8.71
N THR A 54 -16.43 -10.31 8.65
CA THR A 54 -16.34 -11.69 9.13
C THR A 54 -15.61 -11.83 10.46
N LEU A 55 -15.28 -10.72 11.13
CA LEU A 55 -14.55 -10.74 12.42
C LEU A 55 -15.21 -11.60 13.49
N VAL A 56 -16.54 -11.62 13.54
CA VAL A 56 -17.33 -12.35 14.56
C VAL A 56 -17.95 -13.64 13.99
N SER A 57 -17.71 -13.96 12.70
CA SER A 57 -18.28 -15.17 12.11
C SER A 57 -17.55 -16.42 12.62
N PRO A 58 -18.30 -17.51 12.94
CA PRO A 58 -17.71 -18.74 13.44
C PRO A 58 -16.66 -19.27 12.47
N TRP A 59 -15.50 -19.66 13.00
CA TRP A 59 -14.40 -20.15 12.19
C TRP A 59 -14.77 -21.50 11.57
N LYS A 60 -14.59 -21.60 10.25
CA LYS A 60 -14.95 -22.79 9.45
C LYS A 60 -16.40 -23.27 9.61
N SER A 61 -17.33 -22.40 10.04
CA SER A 61 -18.71 -22.80 10.32
C SER A 61 -18.82 -24.00 11.28
N ILE A 62 -17.83 -24.20 12.16
CA ILE A 62 -17.91 -25.19 13.23
C ILE A 62 -18.90 -24.63 14.25
N THR A 63 -20.13 -25.09 14.14
CA THR A 63 -21.21 -24.80 15.08
C THR A 63 -21.79 -26.14 15.53
N ASP A 64 -21.58 -26.48 16.79
CA ASP A 64 -22.33 -27.59 17.39
C ASP A 64 -23.75 -27.08 17.68
N GLU A 65 -24.72 -27.70 17.01
CA GLU A 65 -26.13 -27.51 17.30
C GLU A 65 -26.52 -28.42 18.47
N TYR A 66 -27.30 -27.88 19.40
CA TYR A 66 -27.79 -28.63 20.53
C TYR A 66 -28.92 -29.57 20.05
N GLU A 67 -28.59 -30.83 19.78
CA GLU A 67 -29.51 -31.79 19.11
C GLU A 67 -30.62 -32.37 20.01
N VAL A 68 -30.56 -32.17 21.32
CA VAL A 68 -31.44 -32.90 22.26
C VAL A 68 -32.75 -32.15 22.55
N LYS A 69 -33.88 -32.85 22.41
CA LYS A 69 -35.21 -32.41 22.89
C LYS A 69 -35.28 -32.53 24.42
N GLY A 70 -34.61 -31.63 25.15
CA GLY A 70 -34.61 -31.58 26.63
C GLY A 70 -33.53 -30.65 27.19
N PHE A 71 -33.53 -30.39 28.50
CA PHE A 71 -32.51 -29.54 29.16
C PHE A 71 -31.40 -30.40 29.76
N ASN A 72 -30.25 -30.48 29.08
CA ASN A 72 -29.04 -31.19 29.47
C ASN A 72 -27.91 -30.17 29.60
N PHE A 73 -27.58 -29.84 30.84
CA PHE A 73 -26.57 -28.81 31.13
C PHE A 73 -25.18 -29.18 30.60
N SER A 74 -24.85 -30.48 30.52
CA SER A 74 -23.55 -30.95 30.05
C SER A 74 -23.34 -30.69 28.56
N GLU A 75 -24.32 -31.04 27.72
CA GLU A 75 -24.26 -30.79 26.27
C GLU A 75 -24.36 -29.30 25.94
N LEU A 76 -25.11 -28.54 26.76
CA LEU A 76 -25.18 -27.09 26.63
C LEU A 76 -23.81 -26.43 26.90
N ALA A 77 -23.14 -26.82 27.99
CA ALA A 77 -21.81 -26.32 28.31
C ALA A 77 -20.77 -26.71 27.24
N GLN A 78 -20.84 -27.93 26.72
CA GLN A 78 -19.93 -28.43 25.69
C GLN A 78 -20.07 -27.65 24.37
N SER A 79 -21.29 -27.55 23.83
CA SER A 79 -21.58 -26.82 22.59
C SER A 79 -21.24 -25.33 22.71
N LEU A 80 -21.53 -24.70 23.86
CA LEU A 80 -21.20 -23.31 24.12
C LEU A 80 -19.67 -23.09 24.15
N THR A 81 -18.92 -23.97 24.81
CA THR A 81 -17.45 -23.88 24.88
C THR A 81 -16.80 -24.05 23.49
N LEU A 82 -17.27 -25.02 22.70
CA LEU A 82 -16.80 -25.23 21.33
C LEU A 82 -17.11 -24.03 20.42
N ASN A 83 -18.33 -23.51 20.49
CA ASN A 83 -18.76 -22.35 19.70
C ASN A 83 -17.99 -21.07 20.08
N VAL A 84 -17.75 -20.83 21.37
CA VAL A 84 -16.95 -19.69 21.83
C VAL A 84 -15.50 -19.85 21.38
N THR A 85 -14.90 -21.03 21.55
CA THR A 85 -13.52 -21.30 21.15
C THR A 85 -13.32 -21.10 19.64
N SER A 86 -14.23 -21.62 18.82
CA SER A 86 -14.22 -21.44 17.35
C SER A 86 -14.27 -19.96 16.95
N ARG A 87 -15.14 -19.16 17.60
CA ARG A 87 -15.24 -17.71 17.34
C ARG A 87 -13.98 -16.95 17.76
N VAL A 88 -13.39 -17.29 18.91
CA VAL A 88 -12.14 -16.66 19.40
C VAL A 88 -10.98 -16.95 18.46
N ILE A 89 -10.82 -18.19 18.00
CA ILE A 89 -9.78 -18.56 17.03
C ILE A 89 -9.96 -17.77 15.74
N GLY A 90 -11.18 -17.75 15.19
CA GLY A 90 -11.49 -16.99 13.97
C GLY A 90 -11.23 -15.49 14.12
N PHE A 91 -11.57 -14.92 15.28
CA PHE A 91 -11.30 -13.53 15.61
C PHE A 91 -9.79 -13.23 15.65
N LEU A 92 -8.99 -14.10 16.28
CA LEU A 92 -7.54 -13.93 16.39
C LEU A 92 -6.86 -13.91 15.02
N PHE A 93 -7.11 -14.93 14.18
CA PHE A 93 -6.51 -15.00 12.84
C PHE A 93 -6.92 -13.81 11.97
N ARG A 94 -8.20 -13.44 11.96
CA ARG A 94 -8.68 -12.29 11.17
C ARG A 94 -8.11 -10.97 11.68
N SER A 95 -7.95 -10.81 12.99
CA SER A 95 -7.31 -9.63 13.59
C SER A 95 -5.84 -9.52 13.20
N ILE A 96 -5.09 -10.62 13.24
CA ILE A 96 -3.68 -10.65 12.81
C ILE A 96 -3.56 -10.28 11.33
N THR A 97 -4.35 -10.90 10.45
CA THR A 97 -4.35 -10.59 9.02
C THR A 97 -4.70 -9.12 8.76
N LEU A 98 -5.66 -8.57 9.51
CA LEU A 98 -6.05 -7.17 9.39
C LEU A 98 -4.92 -6.23 9.83
N VAL A 99 -4.24 -6.52 10.95
CA VAL A 99 -3.09 -5.73 11.42
C VAL A 99 -1.95 -5.77 10.39
N ILE A 100 -1.62 -6.95 9.87
CA ILE A 100 -0.59 -7.10 8.82
C ILE A 100 -0.98 -6.31 7.57
N GLY A 101 -2.25 -6.38 7.17
CA GLY A 101 -2.75 -5.66 6.00
C GLY A 101 -2.67 -4.15 6.14
N ILE A 102 -3.05 -3.62 7.30
CA ILE A 102 -2.91 -2.19 7.60
C ILE A 102 -1.43 -1.79 7.63
N ALA A 103 -0.58 -2.58 8.27
CA ALA A 103 0.86 -2.31 8.32
C ALA A 103 1.48 -2.28 6.91
N ALA A 104 1.12 -3.23 6.04
CA ALA A 104 1.55 -3.25 4.65
C ALA A 104 1.08 -2.02 3.87
N GLN A 105 -0.17 -1.58 4.08
CA GLN A 105 -0.72 -0.38 3.45
C GLN A 105 0.02 0.90 3.89
N ILE A 106 0.33 1.01 5.18
CA ILE A 106 1.12 2.12 5.73
C ILE A 106 2.53 2.12 5.11
N LEU A 107 3.18 0.96 5.04
CA LEU A 107 4.51 0.83 4.47
C LEU A 107 4.53 1.22 2.98
N LEU A 108 3.53 0.77 2.21
CA LEU A 108 3.35 1.15 0.80
C LEU A 108 3.20 2.67 0.64
N PHE A 109 2.37 3.30 1.49
CA PHE A 109 2.19 4.74 1.48
C PHE A 109 3.50 5.48 1.79
N LEU A 110 4.23 5.08 2.84
CA LEU A 110 5.51 5.68 3.21
C LEU A 110 6.54 5.55 2.09
N PHE A 111 6.60 4.39 1.43
CA PHE A 111 7.51 4.17 0.31
C PHE A 111 7.21 5.12 -0.86
N TYR A 112 5.93 5.23 -1.27
CA TYR A 112 5.53 6.14 -2.34
C TYR A 112 5.70 7.61 -1.98
N LEU A 113 5.48 7.97 -0.70
CA LEU A 113 5.74 9.32 -0.21
C LEU A 113 7.23 9.66 -0.29
N ALA A 114 8.10 8.75 0.16
CA ALA A 114 9.55 8.93 0.06
C ALA A 114 10.01 9.03 -1.41
N TYR A 115 9.47 8.18 -2.29
CA TYR A 115 9.75 8.23 -3.72
C TYR A 115 9.32 9.56 -4.35
N PHE A 116 8.14 10.06 -3.99
CA PHE A 116 7.63 11.35 -4.46
C PHE A 116 8.47 12.54 -3.97
N ILE A 117 8.91 12.52 -2.70
CA ILE A 117 9.82 13.53 -2.16
C ILE A 117 11.18 13.47 -2.87
N ALA A 118 11.73 12.27 -3.07
CA ALA A 118 12.98 12.08 -3.80
C ALA A 118 12.88 12.60 -5.24
N TRP A 119 11.73 12.39 -5.91
CA TRP A 119 11.46 12.94 -7.22
C TRP A 119 11.56 14.47 -7.23
N ILE A 120 10.87 15.15 -6.32
CA ILE A 120 10.86 16.63 -6.24
C ILE A 120 12.25 17.19 -5.91
N LEU A 121 12.99 16.51 -5.03
CA LEU A 121 14.33 16.94 -4.60
C LEU A 121 15.43 16.62 -5.61
N TYR A 122 15.17 15.73 -6.57
CA TYR A 122 16.14 15.25 -7.55
C TYR A 122 16.98 16.37 -8.22
N PRO A 123 16.41 17.43 -8.82
CA PRO A 123 17.20 18.48 -9.46
C PRO A 123 18.06 19.26 -8.45
N GLY A 124 17.58 19.47 -7.23
CA GLY A 124 18.33 20.13 -6.17
C GLY A 124 19.53 19.30 -5.72
N VAL A 125 19.33 18.00 -5.52
CA VAL A 125 20.40 17.05 -5.17
C VAL A 125 21.44 16.97 -6.29
N LEU A 126 21.01 16.97 -7.56
CA LEU A 126 21.90 16.95 -8.71
C LEU A 126 22.79 18.20 -8.75
N VAL A 127 22.21 19.40 -8.58
CA VAL A 127 22.97 20.65 -8.53
C VAL A 127 23.96 20.66 -7.36
N ALA A 128 23.52 20.23 -6.18
CA ALA A 128 24.37 20.15 -4.99
C ALA A 128 25.54 19.16 -5.18
N ALA A 129 25.27 18.00 -5.80
CA ALA A 129 26.29 17.00 -6.09
C ALA A 129 27.35 17.55 -7.06
N ILE A 130 26.93 18.22 -8.15
CA ILE A 130 27.87 18.84 -9.10
C ILE A 130 28.74 19.89 -8.39
N ALA A 131 28.13 20.78 -7.60
CA ALA A 131 28.86 21.83 -6.87
C ALA A 131 29.88 21.25 -5.88
N TYR A 132 29.53 20.17 -5.19
CA TYR A 132 30.42 19.47 -4.28
C TYR A 132 31.63 18.85 -5.02
N PHE A 133 31.40 18.19 -6.16
CA PHE A 133 32.49 17.62 -6.96
C PHE A 133 33.43 18.69 -7.48
N THR A 134 32.89 19.80 -8.01
CA THR A 134 33.72 20.88 -8.57
C THR A 134 34.56 21.60 -7.52
N SER A 135 34.07 21.70 -6.27
CA SER A 135 34.80 22.34 -5.17
C SER A 135 35.90 21.45 -4.57
N THR A 136 35.80 20.13 -4.75
CA THR A 136 36.81 19.17 -4.28
C THR A 136 37.90 18.91 -5.33
N SER A 137 37.64 19.19 -6.61
CA SER A 137 38.59 18.97 -7.71
C SER A 137 39.48 20.18 -8.06
N LEU A 138 39.29 21.32 -7.39
CA LEU A 138 40.13 22.53 -7.49
C LEU A 138 41.06 22.64 -6.28
#